data_AF-A0A3M9MVY3-F1
#
_entry.id   AF-A0A3M9MVY3-F1
#
_cell.length_a   1.000
_cell.length_b   1.000
_cell.length_c   1.000
_cell.angle_alpha   90.00
_cell.angle_beta   90.00
_cell.angle_gamma   90.00
#
_symmetry.space_group_name_H-M   'P 1'
#
loop_
_entity.id
_entity.type
_entity.pdbx_description
1 polymer ?
#
loop_
_entity_poly.entity_id
_entity_poly.type
_entity_poly.pdbx_seq_one_letter_code
_entity_poly.pdbx_strand_id
1 'polypeptide(L)'
;MERKKEFDMADLPKDPGFTVPEHYFDALPTRIMQRTAFAQARSASPVSWFWQFRTALAGASLGVVFALSFLATQYFSPDFSANMEMAQISQRDIYQYLVTHEELETADLAEVPAVKPNPSLEFLDVRRTDLSEEQAKELLEEEYDYR
;
A
#
# COMPACT_ATOMS: atom_id res chain seq x y z
N MET A 1 34.44 83.02 -20.95
CA MET A 1 33.38 83.03 -19.92
C MET A 1 32.04 83.07 -20.64
N GLU A 2 31.38 81.93 -20.83
CA GLU A 2 30.03 81.93 -21.39
C GLU A 2 29.01 81.84 -20.25
N ARG A 3 28.16 82.87 -20.13
CA ARG A 3 27.10 82.91 -19.11
C ARG A 3 26.02 81.90 -19.50
N LYS A 4 25.74 80.95 -18.61
CA LYS A 4 24.58 80.06 -18.71
C LYS A 4 23.31 80.91 -18.75
N LYS A 5 22.54 80.82 -19.83
CA LYS A 5 21.20 81.42 -19.93
C LYS A 5 20.29 80.72 -18.91
N GLU A 6 19.69 81.49 -17.99
CA GLU A 6 18.62 81.00 -17.13
C GLU A 6 17.37 80.74 -17.99
N PHE A 7 16.77 79.56 -17.83
CA PHE A 7 15.53 79.19 -18.50
C PHE A 7 14.35 79.80 -17.71
N ASP A 8 13.62 80.72 -18.34
CA ASP A 8 12.42 81.33 -17.78
C ASP A 8 11.20 80.47 -18.12
N MET A 9 10.32 80.21 -17.15
CA MET A 9 9.10 79.43 -17.38
C MET A 9 8.12 80.15 -18.33
N ALA A 10 8.28 81.45 -18.53
CA ALA A 10 7.51 82.21 -19.52
C ALA A 10 7.81 81.83 -20.98
N ASP A 11 8.98 81.23 -21.25
CA ASP A 11 9.39 80.76 -22.60
C ASP A 11 8.89 79.34 -22.91
N LEU A 12 8.20 78.68 -21.98
CA LEU A 12 7.58 77.37 -22.24
C LEU A 12 6.32 77.56 -23.11
N PRO A 13 6.19 76.81 -24.23
CA PRO A 13 4.98 76.85 -25.03
C PRO A 13 3.79 76.40 -24.17
N LYS A 14 2.81 77.31 -24.00
CA LYS A 14 1.60 77.08 -23.19
C LYS A 14 0.57 76.18 -23.86
N ASP A 15 0.94 75.58 -24.99
CA ASP A 15 0.09 74.64 -25.70
C ASP A 15 0.09 73.32 -24.93
N PRO A 16 -1.07 72.84 -24.47
CA PRO A 16 -1.17 71.48 -23.96
C PRO A 16 -0.88 70.56 -25.15
N GLY A 17 0.39 70.16 -25.34
CA GLY A 17 0.87 69.35 -26.47
C GLY A 17 0.17 67.99 -26.65
N PHE A 18 -0.84 67.68 -25.83
CA PHE A 18 -1.77 66.59 -25.99
C PHE A 18 -3.20 67.10 -25.79
N THR A 19 -4.02 66.99 -26.83
CA THR A 19 -5.46 67.23 -26.76
C THR A 19 -6.18 65.89 -26.87
N VAL A 20 -7.19 65.68 -26.02
CA VAL A 20 -8.02 64.48 -26.10
C VAL A 20 -9.08 64.67 -27.19
N PRO A 21 -9.38 63.62 -27.98
CA PRO A 21 -10.49 63.67 -28.92
C PRO A 21 -11.83 63.91 -28.23
N GLU A 22 -12.77 64.50 -28.97
CA GLU A 22 -14.14 64.70 -28.51
C GLU A 22 -14.77 63.36 -28.08
N HIS A 23 -15.49 63.36 -26.96
CA HIS A 23 -16.14 62.18 -26.38
C HIS A 23 -15.23 60.98 -26.05
N TYR A 24 -13.90 61.18 -25.97
CA TYR A 24 -12.96 60.11 -25.63
C TYR A 24 -13.31 59.40 -24.33
N PHE A 25 -13.59 60.17 -23.27
CA PHE A 25 -13.93 59.64 -21.96
C PHE A 25 -15.36 59.10 -21.87
N ASP A 26 -16.27 59.51 -22.75
CA ASP A 26 -17.65 59.02 -22.79
C ASP A 26 -17.71 57.60 -23.36
N ALA A 27 -16.90 57.32 -24.39
CA ALA A 27 -16.82 55.99 -25.02
C ALA A 27 -15.86 55.02 -24.31
N LEU A 28 -14.99 55.52 -23.42
CA LEU A 28 -13.95 54.74 -22.76
C LEU A 28 -14.52 53.60 -21.88
N PRO A 29 -15.53 53.81 -21.01
CA PRO A 29 -16.09 52.76 -20.18
C PRO A 29 -16.62 51.59 -21.01
N THR A 30 -17.36 51.88 -22.08
CA THR A 30 -17.91 50.87 -23.00
C THR A 30 -16.80 50.05 -23.65
N ARG A 31 -15.72 50.71 -24.12
CA ARG A 31 -14.58 50.03 -24.73
C ARG A 31 -13.83 49.13 -23.75
N ILE A 32 -13.66 49.59 -22.51
CA ILE A 32 -13.03 48.78 -21.45
C ILE A 32 -13.92 47.57 -21.18
N MET A 33 -15.21 47.75 -20.95
CA MET A 33 -16.15 46.65 -20.72
C MET A 33 -16.17 45.65 -21.87
N GLN A 34 -16.12 46.06 -23.14
CA GLN A 34 -16.05 45.13 -24.27
C GLN A 34 -14.78 44.29 -24.29
N ARG A 35 -13.67 44.82 -23.77
CA ARG A 35 -12.36 44.13 -23.73
C ARG A 35 -12.17 43.29 -22.47
N THR A 36 -12.80 43.67 -21.36
CA THR A 36 -12.69 43.00 -20.06
C THR A 36 -13.86 42.09 -19.73
N ALA A 37 -15.01 42.25 -20.41
CA ALA A 37 -16.06 41.25 -20.39
C ALA A 37 -15.42 39.93 -20.81
N PHE A 38 -15.30 39.04 -19.83
CA PHE A 38 -14.75 37.69 -19.95
C PHE A 38 -15.14 37.15 -21.32
N ALA A 39 -14.13 36.85 -22.15
CA ALA A 39 -14.32 36.28 -23.46
C ALA A 39 -15.39 35.20 -23.31
N GLN A 40 -16.58 35.42 -23.89
CA GLN A 40 -17.66 34.45 -23.83
C GLN A 40 -17.03 33.13 -24.22
N ALA A 41 -17.06 32.17 -23.29
CA ALA A 41 -16.48 30.86 -23.50
C ALA A 41 -17.03 30.39 -24.85
N ARG A 42 -16.15 30.34 -25.87
CA ARG A 42 -16.54 29.94 -27.23
C ARG A 42 -17.35 28.67 -27.05
N SER A 43 -18.64 28.73 -27.35
CA SER A 43 -19.55 27.60 -27.16
C SER A 43 -18.87 26.41 -27.82
N ALA A 44 -18.47 25.42 -27.01
CA ALA A 44 -17.78 24.25 -27.50
C ALA A 44 -18.66 23.66 -28.61
N SER A 45 -18.20 23.80 -29.85
CA SER A 45 -18.98 23.36 -30.99
C SER A 45 -19.19 21.85 -30.85
N PRO A 46 -20.42 21.34 -30.99
CA PRO A 46 -20.69 19.91 -30.90
C PRO A 46 -19.93 19.11 -31.96
N VAL A 47 -19.47 19.78 -33.03
CA VAL A 47 -18.61 19.20 -34.07
C VAL A 47 -17.22 18.86 -33.54
N SER A 48 -16.64 19.68 -32.66
CA SER A 48 -15.33 19.41 -32.06
C SER A 48 -15.36 18.16 -31.16
N TRP A 49 -16.44 18.02 -30.40
CA TRP A 49 -16.66 16.88 -29.50
C TRP A 49 -16.79 15.55 -30.27
N PHE A 50 -17.49 15.56 -31.40
CA PHE A 50 -17.65 14.36 -32.25
C PHE A 50 -16.32 13.88 -32.87
N TRP A 51 -15.40 14.79 -33.19
CA TRP A 51 -14.08 14.41 -33.70
C TRP A 51 -13.13 13.89 -32.62
N GLN A 52 -13.28 14.36 -31.37
CA GLN A 52 -12.55 13.79 -30.22
C GLN A 52 -13.00 12.35 -29.91
N PHE A 53 -14.27 12.00 -30.15
CA PHE A 53 -14.71 10.61 -30.01
C PHE A 53 -14.15 9.66 -31.07
N ARG A 54 -13.79 10.15 -32.26
CA ARG A 54 -13.17 9.32 -33.30
C ARG A 54 -11.81 8.77 -32.86
N THR A 55 -11.05 9.53 -32.06
CA THR A 55 -9.77 9.07 -31.51
C THR A 55 -9.93 8.35 -30.17
N ALA A 56 -11.00 8.62 -29.41
CA ALA A 56 -11.34 7.88 -28.21
C ALA A 56 -11.74 6.41 -28.48
N LEU A 57 -12.18 6.10 -29.71
CA LEU A 57 -12.55 4.75 -30.13
C LEU A 57 -11.38 3.74 -30.03
N ALA A 58 -10.13 4.21 -30.20
CA ALA A 58 -8.95 3.36 -30.02
C ALA A 58 -8.73 2.95 -28.56
N GLY A 59 -8.87 3.89 -27.61
CA GLY A 59 -8.76 3.60 -26.17
C GLY A 59 -9.95 2.79 -25.64
N ALA A 60 -11.15 3.02 -26.17
CA ALA A 60 -12.33 2.26 -25.81
C ALA A 60 -12.19 0.77 -26.13
N SER A 61 -11.51 0.41 -27.23
CA SER A 61 -11.26 -1.00 -27.57
C SER A 61 -10.41 -1.73 -26.52
N LEU A 62 -9.36 -1.08 -26.00
CA LEU A 62 -8.55 -1.59 -24.90
C LEU A 62 -9.34 -1.72 -23.60
N GLY A 63 -10.20 -0.73 -23.30
CA GLY A 63 -11.12 -0.78 -22.16
C GLY A 63 -12.13 -1.92 -22.25
N VAL A 64 -12.68 -2.20 -23.44
CA VAL A 64 -13.62 -3.31 -23.67
C VAL A 64 -12.90 -4.65 -23.56
N VAL A 65 -11.71 -4.80 -24.13
CA VAL A 65 -10.90 -6.03 -23.99
C VAL A 65 -10.53 -6.27 -22.53
N PHE A 66 -10.15 -5.22 -21.80
CA PHE A 66 -9.88 -5.30 -20.36
C PHE A 66 -11.12 -5.68 -19.57
N ALA A 67 -12.27 -5.04 -19.83
CA ALA A 67 -13.51 -5.33 -19.13
C ALA A 67 -13.99 -6.77 -19.40
N LEU A 68 -13.90 -7.25 -20.64
CA LEU A 68 -14.22 -8.64 -20.99
C LEU A 68 -13.25 -9.62 -20.35
N SER A 69 -11.95 -9.32 -20.33
CA SER A 69 -10.94 -10.14 -19.64
C SER A 69 -11.20 -10.19 -18.14
N PHE A 70 -11.50 -9.06 -17.51
CA PHE A 70 -11.83 -8.96 -16.09
C PHE A 70 -13.10 -9.76 -15.74
N LEU A 71 -14.17 -9.62 -16.54
CA LEU A 71 -15.39 -10.39 -16.37
C LEU A 71 -15.13 -11.89 -16.54
N ALA A 72 -14.34 -12.26 -17.56
CA ALA A 72 -13.98 -13.65 -17.79
C ALA A 72 -13.19 -14.24 -16.62
N THR A 73 -12.22 -13.52 -16.05
CA THR A 73 -11.52 -13.94 -14.83
C THR A 73 -12.49 -14.10 -13.66
N GLN A 74 -13.43 -13.17 -13.45
CA GLN A 74 -14.38 -13.28 -12.33
C GLN A 74 -15.33 -14.49 -12.44
N TYR A 75 -15.73 -14.87 -13.65
CA TYR A 75 -16.70 -15.96 -13.87
C TYR A 75 -16.06 -17.32 -14.17
N PHE A 76 -14.86 -17.34 -14.76
CA PHE A 76 -14.18 -18.55 -15.21
C PHE A 76 -12.91 -18.88 -14.44
N SER A 77 -12.41 -18.01 -13.55
CA SER A 77 -11.44 -18.47 -12.55
C SER A 77 -12.19 -19.37 -11.57
N PRO A 78 -11.96 -20.69 -11.57
CA PRO A 78 -12.36 -21.47 -10.42
C PRO A 78 -11.68 -20.80 -9.23
N ASP A 79 -12.43 -20.51 -8.17
CA ASP A 79 -11.84 -20.20 -6.88
C ASP A 79 -10.84 -21.32 -6.61
N PHE A 80 -9.56 -21.07 -6.86
CA PHE A 80 -8.50 -21.93 -6.42
C PHE A 80 -8.48 -21.68 -4.93
N SER A 81 -9.43 -22.33 -4.25
CA SER A 81 -9.64 -22.13 -2.84
C SER A 81 -8.30 -22.43 -2.21
N ALA A 82 -7.70 -21.45 -1.53
CA ALA A 82 -6.45 -21.66 -0.83
C ALA A 82 -6.52 -22.92 0.06
N ASN A 83 -7.74 -23.30 0.47
CA ASN A 83 -8.08 -24.55 1.13
C ASN A 83 -7.73 -25.82 0.34
N MET A 84 -7.90 -25.88 -0.99
CA MET A 84 -7.50 -27.04 -1.81
C MET A 84 -5.99 -27.12 -2.03
N GLU A 85 -5.30 -25.97 -2.07
CA GLU A 85 -3.85 -25.91 -2.18
C GLU A 85 -3.18 -26.26 -0.84
N MET A 86 -3.74 -25.76 0.27
CA MET A 86 -3.36 -26.14 1.63
C MET A 86 -3.75 -27.59 1.98
N ALA A 87 -4.81 -28.14 1.39
CA ALA A 87 -5.16 -29.55 1.58
C ALA A 87 -4.20 -30.51 0.84
N GLN A 88 -3.42 -30.00 -0.11
CA GLN A 88 -2.42 -30.78 -0.84
C GLN A 88 -1.05 -30.80 -0.16
N ILE A 89 -0.82 -29.98 0.89
CA ILE A 89 0.42 -30.07 1.64
C ILE A 89 0.46 -31.40 2.38
N SER A 90 1.39 -32.27 2.00
CA SER A 90 1.49 -33.58 2.62
C SER A 90 2.14 -33.45 4.00
N GLN A 91 1.80 -34.34 4.93
CA GLN A 91 2.46 -34.35 6.24
C GLN A 91 3.99 -34.48 6.12
N ARG A 92 4.46 -35.18 5.09
CA ARG A 92 5.90 -35.32 4.80
C ARG A 92 6.56 -33.97 4.53
N ASP A 93 5.90 -33.10 3.76
CA ASP A 93 6.43 -31.78 3.43
C ASP A 93 6.47 -30.87 4.66
N ILE A 94 5.47 -30.99 5.55
CA ILE A 94 5.45 -30.30 6.85
C ILE A 94 6.66 -30.74 7.69
N TYR A 95 6.87 -32.05 7.87
CA TYR A 95 8.01 -32.55 8.64
C TYR A 95 9.35 -32.15 8.05
N GLN A 96 9.47 -32.19 6.72
CA GLN A 96 10.70 -31.78 6.04
C GLN A 96 10.99 -30.29 6.23
N TYR A 97 9.96 -29.43 6.16
CA TYR A 97 10.12 -28.01 6.42
C TYR A 97 10.63 -27.74 7.84
N LEU A 98 10.00 -28.34 8.85
CA LEU A 98 10.39 -28.19 10.25
C LEU A 98 11.83 -28.66 10.48
N VAL A 99 12.21 -29.84 9.99
CA VAL A 99 13.57 -30.38 10.18
C VAL A 99 14.64 -29.57 9.43
N THR A 100 14.30 -28.99 8.29
CA THR A 100 15.29 -28.31 7.43
C THR A 100 15.44 -26.83 7.77
N HIS A 101 14.40 -26.18 8.27
CA HIS A 101 14.36 -24.72 8.46
C HIS A 101 14.20 -24.28 9.91
N GLU A 102 13.93 -25.20 10.83
CA GLU A 102 13.85 -24.92 12.26
C GLU A 102 14.98 -25.68 12.99
N GLU A 103 16.02 -24.95 13.37
CA GLU A 103 17.06 -25.48 14.25
C GLU A 103 16.51 -25.40 15.68
N LEU A 104 15.81 -26.47 16.10
CA LEU A 104 15.21 -26.55 17.44
C LEU A 104 16.31 -26.46 18.50
N GLU A 105 16.37 -25.35 19.24
CA GLU A 105 17.32 -25.21 20.34
C GLU A 105 16.78 -25.88 21.61
N THR A 106 17.67 -26.33 22.50
CA THR A 106 17.30 -26.98 23.77
C THR A 106 16.42 -26.08 24.66
N ALA A 107 16.47 -24.76 24.46
CA ALA A 107 15.61 -23.79 25.13
C ALA A 107 14.16 -23.83 24.65
N ASP A 108 13.92 -24.08 23.36
CA ASP A 108 12.56 -24.15 22.76
C ASP A 108 11.81 -25.40 23.26
N LEU A 109 12.55 -26.48 23.53
CA LEU A 109 12.01 -27.72 24.13
C LEU A 109 11.62 -27.56 25.60
N ALA A 110 12.18 -26.57 26.31
CA ALA A 110 11.83 -26.28 27.71
C ALA A 110 10.51 -25.50 27.82
N GLU A 111 10.05 -24.89 26.72
CA GLU A 111 8.78 -24.15 26.67
C GLU A 111 7.58 -25.03 26.29
N VAL A 112 7.79 -26.27 25.81
CA VAL A 112 6.72 -27.25 25.51
C VAL A 112 6.14 -27.79 26.83
N PRO A 113 5.01 -27.29 27.35
CA PRO A 113 4.44 -27.79 28.57
C PRO A 113 3.65 -29.06 28.20
N ALA A 114 4.22 -30.22 28.51
CA ALA A 114 3.53 -31.51 28.58
C ALA A 114 2.51 -31.77 27.44
N VAL A 115 3.01 -31.99 26.21
CA VAL A 115 2.22 -32.76 25.24
C VAL A 115 2.00 -34.14 25.85
N LYS A 116 0.74 -34.41 26.21
CA LYS A 116 0.16 -35.61 26.81
C LYS A 116 1.13 -36.80 26.87
N PRO A 117 1.56 -37.26 28.06
CA PRO A 117 2.36 -38.47 28.15
C PRO A 117 1.55 -39.60 27.52
N ASN A 118 2.12 -40.19 26.47
CA ASN A 118 1.65 -41.46 25.96
C ASN A 118 1.75 -42.45 27.14
N PRO A 119 0.66 -43.11 27.56
CA PRO A 119 0.65 -43.98 28.76
C PRO A 119 1.58 -45.20 28.65
N SER A 120 2.32 -45.36 27.56
CA SER A 120 3.29 -46.43 27.35
C SER A 120 4.69 -46.14 27.92
N LEU A 121 4.94 -44.96 28.50
CA LEU A 121 6.15 -44.70 29.28
C LEU A 121 5.77 -44.58 30.75
N GLU A 122 5.41 -45.73 31.32
CA GLU A 122 5.35 -45.97 32.75
C GLU A 122 6.78 -45.88 33.30
N PHE A 123 7.20 -44.65 33.61
CA PHE A 123 8.38 -44.44 34.43
C PHE A 123 8.10 -45.11 35.77
N LEU A 124 8.84 -46.17 36.07
CA LEU A 124 8.75 -46.94 37.30
C LEU A 124 9.21 -46.04 38.46
N ASP A 125 8.27 -45.25 38.99
CA ASP A 125 8.44 -44.40 40.17
C ASP A 125 8.49 -45.32 41.40
N VAL A 126 9.66 -45.94 41.63
CA VAL A 126 9.88 -46.76 42.82
C VAL A 126 9.98 -45.83 44.02
N ARG A 127 8.89 -45.70 44.79
CA ARG A 127 8.91 -44.93 46.02
C ARG A 127 9.51 -45.79 47.14
N ARG A 128 10.19 -45.14 48.08
CA ARG A 128 10.77 -45.83 49.25
C ARG A 128 9.74 -46.57 50.11
N THR A 129 8.46 -46.28 49.94
CA THR A 129 7.32 -46.94 50.60
C THR A 129 6.92 -48.27 49.95
N ASP A 130 7.36 -48.50 48.71
CA ASP A 130 6.96 -49.67 47.91
C ASP A 130 7.94 -50.83 48.09
N LEU A 131 9.08 -50.57 48.74
CA LEU A 131 10.01 -51.59 49.22
C LEU A 131 9.50 -52.12 50.57
N SER A 132 9.07 -53.39 50.58
CA SER A 132 8.69 -54.09 51.80
C SER A 132 9.90 -54.23 52.74
N GLU A 133 9.71 -54.05 54.06
CA GLU A 133 10.78 -54.25 55.05
C GLU A 133 11.40 -55.65 54.98
N GLU A 134 10.63 -56.64 54.53
CA GLU A 134 11.11 -58.02 54.31
C GLU A 134 12.13 -58.08 53.16
N GLN A 135 11.86 -57.37 52.05
CA GLN A 135 12.75 -57.32 50.89
C GLN A 135 14.01 -56.50 51.17
N ALA A 136 13.88 -55.45 51.99
CA ALA A 136 15.02 -54.69 52.46
C ALA A 136 15.93 -55.51 53.40
N LYS A 137 15.35 -56.42 54.20
CA LYS A 137 16.12 -57.35 55.04
C LYS A 137 16.83 -58.42 54.23
N GLU A 138 16.17 -59.01 53.24
CA GLU A 138 16.77 -60.03 52.36
C GLU A 138 18.01 -59.50 51.63
N LEU A 139 17.95 -58.27 51.12
CA LEU A 139 19.11 -57.61 50.48
C LEU A 139 20.24 -57.27 51.45
N LEU A 140 19.90 -56.93 52.69
CA LEU A 140 20.90 -56.68 53.74
C LEU A 140 21.60 -57.97 54.16
N GLU A 141 20.87 -59.08 54.22
CA GLU A 141 21.40 -60.40 54.58
C GLU A 141 22.33 -60.94 53.48
N GLU A 142 22.01 -60.69 52.21
CA GLU A 142 22.85 -61.04 51.05
C GLU A 142 24.18 -60.24 51.01
N GLU A 143 24.20 -58.99 51.48
CA GLU A 143 25.41 -58.17 51.61
C GLU A 143 26.34 -58.68 52.73
N TYR A 144 25.79 -59.27 53.80
CA TYR A 144 26.59 -59.82 54.91
C TYR A 144 27.17 -61.21 54.61
N ASP A 145 26.61 -61.96 53.66
CA ASP A 145 27.10 -63.29 53.28
C ASP A 145 28.34 -63.24 52.35
N TYR A 146 28.80 -62.04 51.99
CA TYR A 146 29.99 -61.82 51.14
C TYR A 146 31.14 -61.07 51.87
N ARG A 147 31.31 -61.31 53.18
CA ARG A 147 32.53 -60.97 53.94
C ARG A 147 33.11 -62.14 54.72
#